data_AF-A0A2U3PI24-F1
#
_entry.id   AF-A0A2U3PI24-F1
#
_cell.length_a   1.000
_cell.length_b   1.000
_cell.length_c   1.000
_cell.angle_alpha   90.00
_cell.angle_beta   90.00
_cell.angle_gamma   90.00
#
_symmetry.space_group_name_H-M   'P 1'
#
loop_
_entity.id
_entity.type
_entity.pdbx_description
1 polymer ?
#
loop_
_entity_poly.entity_id
_entity_poly.type
_entity_poly.pdbx_seq_one_letter_code
_entity_poly.pdbx_strand_id
1 'polypeptide(L)' 'MAEALFIDSDVDAFARDFLDSPYAGEIYADWSLDRRLHAFLRRQGADNGDLCNALLDRIMDYRGMTTGAGSPTAH' A
#
# COMPACT_ATOMS: atom_id res chain seq x y z
N MET A 1 0.28 -18.79 21.32
CA MET A 1 0.35 -17.35 21.03
C MET A 1 1.02 -17.23 19.68
N ALA A 2 0.25 -17.02 18.61
CA ALA A 2 0.82 -16.85 17.27
C ALA A 2 1.20 -15.37 17.13
N GLU A 3 2.49 -15.07 17.17
CA GLU A 3 3.00 -13.83 16.60
C GLU A 3 2.63 -13.86 15.11
N ALA A 4 1.74 -12.96 14.71
CA ALA A 4 1.34 -12.79 13.32
C ALA A 4 2.52 -12.22 12.55
N LEU A 5 3.42 -13.10 12.11
CA LEU A 5 4.38 -12.81 11.05
C LEU A 5 3.56 -12.67 9.78
N PHE A 6 3.07 -11.46 9.51
CA PHE A 6 2.43 -11.14 8.23
C PHE A 6 3.37 -11.57 7.11
N ILE A 7 2.92 -12.50 6.27
CA ILE A 7 3.68 -12.94 5.11
C ILE A 7 3.47 -11.94 3.97
N ASP A 8 4.38 -11.93 3.00
CA ASP A 8 4.33 -11.06 1.82
C ASP A 8 2.95 -11.08 1.13
N SER A 9 2.27 -12.23 1.13
CA SER A 9 0.92 -12.36 0.58
C SER A 9 -0.17 -11.62 1.37
N ASP A 10 -0.07 -11.54 2.69
CA ASP A 10 -0.99 -10.71 3.48
C ASP A 10 -0.74 -9.23 3.19
N VAL A 11 0.53 -8.82 3.14
CA VAL A 11 0.93 -7.44 2.78
C VAL A 11 0.40 -7.08 1.39
N ASP A 12 0.50 -7.98 0.42
CA ASP A 12 -0.02 -7.80 -0.94
C ASP A 12 -1.56 -7.65 -0.96
N ALA A 13 -2.26 -8.49 -0.19
CA ALA A 13 -3.71 -8.41 -0.06
C ALA A 13 -4.13 -7.07 0.56
N PHE A 14 -3.48 -6.65 1.65
CA PHE A 14 -3.73 -5.36 2.28
C PHE A 14 -3.41 -4.17 1.37
N ALA A 15 -2.34 -4.26 0.57
CA ALA A 15 -2.00 -3.23 -0.41
C ALA A 15 -3.09 -3.10 -1.48
N ARG A 16 -3.64 -4.22 -1.97
CA ARG A 16 -4.76 -4.22 -2.93
C ARG A 16 -6.04 -3.67 -2.31
N ASP A 17 -6.38 -4.09 -1.09
CA ASP A 17 -7.54 -3.60 -0.34
C ASP A 17 -7.44 -2.08 -0.11
N PHE A 18 -6.23 -1.58 0.18
CA PHE A 18 -5.97 -0.15 0.32
C PHE A 18 -6.17 0.59 -1.01
N LEU A 19 -5.69 0.02 -2.13
CA LEU A 19 -5.81 0.59 -3.48
C LEU A 19 -7.26 0.60 -4.00
N ASP A 20 -8.07 -0.39 -3.61
CA ASP A 20 -9.51 -0.45 -3.93
C ASP A 20 -10.34 0.44 -2.99
N SER A 21 -9.83 0.69 -1.79
CA SER A 21 -10.48 1.54 -0.80
C SER A 21 -10.52 3.02 -1.22
N PRO A 22 -11.51 3.79 -0.71
CA PRO A 22 -11.60 5.22 -0.95
C PRO A 22 -10.35 5.97 -0.46
N TYR A 23 -9.55 5.41 0.45
CA TYR A 23 -8.27 5.94 0.91
C TYR A 23 -7.23 6.09 -0.21
N ALA A 24 -7.23 5.24 -1.24
CA ALA A 24 -6.36 5.41 -2.40
C ALA A 24 -6.89 6.41 -3.43
N GLY A 25 -8.16 6.84 -3.31
CA GLY A 25 -8.79 7.80 -4.18
C GLY A 25 -8.32 9.25 -3.98
N GLU A 26 -8.69 10.11 -4.93
CA GLU A 26 -8.37 11.55 -4.91
C GLU A 26 -8.97 12.30 -3.71
N ILE A 27 -10.04 11.77 -3.10
CA ILE A 27 -10.71 12.36 -1.94
C ILE A 27 -9.74 12.51 -0.76
N TYR A 28 -8.80 11.57 -0.62
CA TYR A 28 -7.76 11.64 0.40
C TYR A 28 -6.42 12.12 -0.17
N ALA A 29 -6.34 12.54 -1.45
CA ALA A 29 -5.13 13.03 -2.14
C ALA A 29 -4.28 13.97 -1.26
N ASP A 30 -4.96 14.82 -0.50
CA ASP A 30 -4.41 15.81 0.42
C ASP A 30 -3.55 15.20 1.55
N TRP A 31 -3.80 13.94 1.91
CA TRP A 31 -3.03 13.22 2.93
C TRP A 31 -1.85 12.48 2.31
N SER A 32 -0.69 12.58 2.94
CA SER A 32 0.47 11.72 2.63
C SER A 32 0.10 10.24 2.72
N LEU A 33 0.72 9.42 1.87
CA LEU A 33 0.46 7.98 1.79
C LEU A 33 0.60 7.30 3.16
N ASP A 34 1.69 7.61 3.88
CA ASP A 34 1.95 7.16 5.25
C ASP A 34 0.76 7.42 6.20
N ARG A 35 0.20 8.63 6.18
CA ARG A 35 -0.92 9.01 7.04
C ARG A 35 -2.20 8.23 6.73
N ARG A 36 -2.48 7.98 5.44
CA ARG A 36 -3.65 7.18 5.04
C ARG A 36 -3.50 5.73 5.45
N LEU A 37 -2.27 5.22 5.33
CA LEU A 37 -1.94 3.85 5.69
C LEU A 37 -2.07 3.64 7.20
N HIS A 38 -1.54 4.57 8.00
CA HIS A 38 -1.67 4.54 9.46
C HIS A 38 -3.14 4.57 9.92
N ALA A 39 -3.98 5.38 9.26
CA ALA A 39 -5.42 5.44 9.56
C ALA A 39 -6.15 4.13 9.21
N PHE A 40 -5.78 3.51 8.09
CA PHE A 40 -6.33 2.23 7.65
C PHE A 40 -5.93 1.08 8.58
N LEU A 41 -4.64 0.98 8.93
CA LEU A 41 -4.13 -0.02 9.87
C LEU A 41 -4.75 0.13 11.27
N ARG A 42 -4.89 1.37 11.74
CA ARG A 42 -5.56 1.67 13.01
C ARG A 42 -7.02 1.22 13.03
N ARG A 43 -7.73 1.28 11.89
CA ARG A 43 -9.10 0.79 11.78
C ARG A 43 -9.19 -0.74 11.80
N GLN A 44 -8.18 -1.43 11.26
CA GLN A 44 -8.07 -2.89 11.30
C GLN A 44 -7.52 -3.43 12.64
N GLY A 45 -7.01 -2.54 13.51
CA GLY A 45 -6.34 -2.94 14.75
C GLY A 45 -4.95 -3.56 14.51
N ALA A 46 -4.41 -3.40 13.30
CA ALA A 46 -3.11 -3.92 12.87
C ALA A 46 -2.07 -2.80 12.72
N ASP A 47 -2.18 -1.76 13.55
CA ASP A 47 -1.24 -0.63 13.57
C ASP A 47 0.11 -1.08 14.14
N ASN A 48 0.90 -1.74 13.31
CA ASN A 48 2.24 -2.21 13.60
C ASN A 48 3.22 -1.50 12.65
N GLY A 49 4.25 -0.86 13.21
CA GLY A 49 5.22 -0.07 12.44
C GLY A 49 5.89 -0.87 11.32
N ASP A 50 6.18 -2.16 11.57
CA ASP A 50 6.71 -3.08 10.56
C ASP A 50 5.73 -3.33 9.41
N LEU A 51 4.45 -3.55 9.71
CA LEU A 51 3.42 -3.77 8.69
C LEU A 51 3.21 -2.50 7.85
N CYS A 52 3.25 -1.33 8.49
CA CYS A 52 3.17 -0.05 7.82
C CYS A 52 4.32 0.13 6.81
N ASN A 53 5.56 -0.14 7.23
CA ASN A 53 6.73 -0.08 6.34
C ASN A 53 6.65 -1.10 5.20
N ALA A 54 6.25 -2.34 5.48
CA ALA A 54 6.13 -3.39 4.46
C ALA A 54 5.06 -3.04 3.41
N LEU A 55 3.89 -2.55 3.82
CA LEU A 55 2.86 -2.09 2.87
C LEU A 55 3.33 -0.90 2.04
N LEU A 56 4.06 0.02 2.66
CA LEU A 56 4.51 1.25 2.01
C LEU A 56 5.54 0.94 0.93
N ASP A 57 6.50 0.06 1.23
CA ASP A 57 7.46 -0.49 0.26
C ASP A 57 6.73 -1.20 -0.90
N ARG A 58 5.76 -2.06 -0.58
CA ARG A 58 4.98 -2.81 -1.58
C ARG A 58 4.16 -1.89 -2.49
N ILE A 59 3.50 -0.87 -1.95
CA ILE A 59 2.73 0.10 -2.74
C ILE A 59 3.65 0.95 -3.62
N MET A 60 4.84 1.31 -3.12
CA MET A 60 5.85 2.00 -3.93
C MET A 60 6.35 1.12 -5.08
N ASP A 61 6.59 -0.18 -4.84
CA ASP A 61 6.96 -1.15 -5.87
C ASP A 61 5.86 -1.26 -6.95
N TYR A 62 4.59 -1.39 -6.54
CA TYR A 62 3.44 -1.38 -7.47
C TYR A 62 3.35 -0.10 -8.32
N ARG A 63 3.62 1.07 -7.73
CA ARG A 63 3.62 2.36 -8.45
C ARG A 63 4.85 2.55 -9.33
N GLY A 64 6.01 2.01 -8.94
CA GLY A 64 7.20 1.95 -9.78
C GLY A 64 6.97 1.10 -11.02
N MET A 65 6.29 -0.04 -10.86
CA MET A 65 5.97 -0.95 -11.96
C MET A 65 4.99 -0.34 -12.97
N THR A 66 4.01 0.48 -12.53
CA THR A 66 3.09 1.18 -13.44
C THR A 66 3.79 2.26 -14.29
N THR A 67 4.99 2.69 -13.90
CA THR A 67 5.80 3.68 -14.65
C THR A 67 6.80 3.00 -15.61
N GLY A 68 6.83 1.67 -15.65
CA GLY A 68 7.70 0.87 -16.55
C GLY A 68 7.08 0.53 -17.92
N ALA A 69 5.86 0.98 -18.23
CA ALA A 69 5.30 0.87 -19.57
C ALA A 69 5.99 1.91 -20.47
N GLY A 70 7.16 1.54 -20.98
CA GLY A 70 7.84 2.25 -22.04
C GLY A 70 6.86 2.50 -23.19
N SER A 71 6.73 3.76 -23.57
CA SER A 71 6.25 4.12 -24.90
C SER A 71 7.21 3.49 -25.92
N PRO A 72 6.77 2.59 -26.81
CA PRO A 72 7.53 2.30 -28.01
C PRO A 72 7.36 3.50 -28.95
N THR A 73 8.17 4.53 -28.76
CA THR A 73 8.24 5.62 -29.73
C THR A 73 8.99 5.11 -30.94
N ALA A 74 8.24 4.95 -32.03
CA ALA A 74 8.74 4.61 -33.35
C ALA A 74 9.91 5.50 -33.78
N HIS A 75 10.92 4.87 -34.41
CA HIS A 75 11.73 5.50 -35.45
C HIS A 75 12.23 4.45 -36.44
#